data_AF-A0A7D9D282-F1
#
_entry.id   AF-A0A7D9D282-F1
#
_cell.length_a   1.000
_cell.length_b   1.000
_cell.length_c   1.000
_cell.angle_alpha   90.00
_cell.angle_beta   90.00
_cell.angle_gamma   90.00
#
_symmetry.space_group_name_H-M   'P 1'
#
loop_
_entity.id
_entity.type
_entity.pdbx_description
1 polymer ?
#
loop_
_entity_poly.entity_id
_entity_poly.type
_entity_poly.pdbx_seq_one_letter_code
_entity_poly.pdbx_strand_id
1 'polypeptide(L)'
;MNIQAAKYPGLLRSVEFDVFFVVVIPLIAIASGFLVTYDNNLFLPVLGADLWLLGYHHVVATYTRLLFDKKSFLENHALVVYLFPAVALTVALLAMYVGAWSVATIYVYWQWWHYTRQSEGISKAYAGKATDKELGNPYIRRAAFYAVPVTGILTLSNRPSAEFLFLPFRQLPVSDGVVTAASVVTVALLTMWVVEQIKAYRVGKLAVPYVAYVISHFTVYYVAYIHLENFNYGWLAVNIWHNAQYV
;
A
#
# COMPACT_ATOMS: atom_id res chain seq x y z
N MET A 1 -15.25 22.51 -31.99
CA MET A 1 -14.19 21.98 -31.11
C MET A 1 -14.35 20.47 -31.08
N ASN A 2 -13.60 19.77 -31.93
CA ASN A 2 -13.73 18.31 -32.09
C ASN A 2 -13.08 17.61 -30.89
N ILE A 3 -13.88 17.12 -29.96
CA ILE A 3 -13.44 16.19 -28.92
C ILE A 3 -13.30 14.83 -29.60
N GLN A 4 -12.24 14.65 -30.39
CA GLN A 4 -11.73 13.30 -30.64
C GLN A 4 -11.15 12.83 -29.32
N ALA A 5 -11.98 12.12 -28.55
CA ALA A 5 -11.61 11.48 -27.30
C ALA A 5 -10.32 10.68 -27.51
N ALA A 6 -9.37 10.85 -26.58
CA ALA A 6 -8.13 10.11 -26.58
C ALA A 6 -8.42 8.61 -26.74
N LYS A 7 -7.79 8.00 -27.75
CA LYS A 7 -8.10 6.66 -28.25
C LYS A 7 -8.10 5.58 -27.16
N TYR A 8 -7.35 5.77 -26.08
CA TYR A 8 -7.45 4.99 -24.84
C TYR A 8 -7.12 5.88 -23.62
N PRO A 9 -8.03 6.02 -22.63
CA PRO A 9 -7.76 6.82 -21.43
C PRO A 9 -6.70 6.21 -20.50
N GLY A 10 -6.29 4.96 -20.70
CA GLY A 10 -5.36 4.24 -19.84
C GLY A 10 -6.03 3.54 -18.65
N LEU A 11 -7.26 3.09 -18.82
CA LEU A 11 -8.03 2.32 -17.83
C LEU A 11 -7.44 0.92 -17.61
N LEU A 12 -7.48 0.38 -16.39
CA LEU A 12 -7.09 -1.00 -16.15
C LEU A 12 -8.10 -1.98 -16.73
N ARG A 13 -9.40 -1.68 -16.62
CA ARG A 13 -10.45 -2.60 -17.10
C ARG A 13 -11.64 -1.88 -17.72
N SER A 14 -12.35 -1.07 -16.95
CA SER A 14 -13.51 -0.28 -17.38
C SER A 14 -13.65 0.93 -16.47
N VAL A 15 -14.44 1.94 -16.86
CA VAL A 15 -14.62 3.15 -16.05
C VAL A 15 -15.19 2.81 -14.67
N GLU A 16 -16.17 1.91 -14.62
CA GLU A 16 -16.83 1.48 -13.37
C GLU A 16 -15.84 0.78 -12.45
N PHE A 17 -15.04 -0.14 -13.02
CA PHE A 17 -13.99 -0.83 -12.28
C PHE A 17 -12.97 0.17 -11.73
N ASP A 18 -12.45 1.05 -12.59
CA ASP A 18 -11.40 2.00 -12.21
C ASP A 18 -11.90 3.04 -11.18
N VAL A 19 -13.14 3.50 -11.29
CA VAL A 19 -13.76 4.39 -10.27
C VAL A 19 -13.90 3.65 -8.94
N PHE A 20 -14.43 2.42 -8.96
CA PHE A 20 -14.54 1.63 -7.74
C PHE A 20 -13.17 1.40 -7.09
N PHE A 21 -12.19 1.00 -7.91
CA PHE A 21 -10.86 0.63 -7.48
C PHE A 21 -10.04 1.83 -6.97
N VAL A 22 -10.08 2.96 -7.67
CA VAL A 22 -9.27 4.15 -7.38
C VAL A 22 -9.92 5.09 -6.38
N VAL A 23 -11.25 5.05 -6.23
CA VAL A 23 -11.99 6.00 -5.38
C VAL A 23 -12.71 5.29 -4.24
N VAL A 24 -13.57 4.32 -4.56
CA VAL A 24 -14.45 3.70 -3.55
C VAL A 24 -13.66 2.89 -2.53
N ILE A 25 -12.74 2.02 -2.98
CA ILE A 25 -11.92 1.20 -2.08
C ILE A 25 -11.09 2.06 -1.10
N PRO A 26 -10.32 3.08 -1.56
CA PRO A 26 -9.63 4.01 -0.66
C PRO A 26 -10.54 4.72 0.34
N LEU A 27 -11.71 5.17 -0.10
CA LEU A 27 -12.67 5.83 0.79
C LEU A 27 -13.17 4.89 1.89
N ILE A 28 -13.49 3.63 1.55
CA ILE A 28 -13.88 2.61 2.52
C ILE A 28 -12.74 2.33 3.51
N ALA A 29 -11.51 2.20 3.01
CA ALA A 29 -10.33 1.96 3.84
C ALA A 29 -10.06 3.11 4.82
N ILE A 30 -10.11 4.35 4.34
CA ILE A 30 -9.93 5.55 5.15
C ILE A 30 -11.07 5.69 6.17
N ALA A 31 -12.31 5.50 5.74
CA ALA A 31 -13.48 5.54 6.62
C ALA A 31 -13.38 4.47 7.71
N SER A 32 -12.88 3.28 7.39
CA SER A 32 -12.65 2.21 8.37
C SER A 32 -11.60 2.62 9.41
N GLY A 33 -10.51 3.28 8.98
CA GLY A 33 -9.50 3.83 9.89
C GLY A 33 -10.07 4.89 10.86
N PHE A 34 -10.90 5.81 10.36
CA PHE A 34 -11.60 6.77 11.21
C PHE A 34 -12.66 6.12 12.12
N LEU A 35 -13.36 5.09 11.63
CA LEU A 35 -14.38 4.38 12.39
C LEU A 35 -13.78 3.72 13.64
N VAL A 36 -12.64 3.02 13.50
CA VAL A 36 -11.95 2.41 14.65
C VAL A 36 -11.25 3.44 15.54
N THR A 37 -10.98 4.63 15.01
CA THR A 37 -10.51 5.78 15.81
C THR A 37 -11.63 6.32 16.70
N TYR A 38 -12.88 6.33 16.20
CA TYR A 38 -14.05 6.75 16.95
C TYR A 38 -14.49 5.71 17.99
N ASP A 39 -14.50 4.43 17.63
CA ASP A 39 -14.81 3.32 18.53
C ASP A 39 -13.81 2.17 18.38
N ASN A 40 -12.89 2.06 19.34
CA ASN A 40 -11.84 1.04 19.35
C ASN A 40 -12.41 -0.39 19.45
N ASN A 41 -13.64 -0.57 19.96
CA ASN A 41 -14.25 -1.91 20.00
C ASN A 41 -14.52 -2.47 18.60
N LEU A 42 -14.56 -1.60 17.59
CA LEU A 42 -14.71 -1.99 16.18
C LEU A 42 -13.40 -2.46 15.55
N PHE A 43 -12.24 -2.30 16.20
CA PHE A 43 -10.96 -2.71 15.63
C PHE A 43 -10.93 -4.18 15.25
N LEU A 44 -11.27 -5.08 16.18
CA LEU A 44 -11.28 -6.53 15.93
C LEU A 44 -12.36 -6.95 14.92
N PRO A 45 -13.63 -6.48 15.01
CA PRO A 45 -14.63 -6.75 13.98
C PRO A 45 -14.22 -6.31 12.58
N VAL A 46 -13.66 -5.09 12.43
CA VAL A 46 -13.23 -4.56 11.13
C VAL A 46 -12.04 -5.34 10.61
N LEU A 47 -11.03 -5.64 11.45
CA LEU A 47 -9.91 -6.49 11.09
C LEU A 47 -10.37 -7.90 10.68
N GLY A 48 -11.30 -8.48 11.42
CA GLY A 48 -11.88 -9.79 11.10
C GLY A 48 -12.59 -9.79 9.75
N ALA A 49 -13.38 -8.74 9.46
CA ALA A 49 -14.05 -8.57 8.17
C ALA A 49 -13.05 -8.40 7.02
N ASP A 50 -12.00 -7.58 7.19
CA ASP A 50 -10.93 -7.41 6.22
C ASP A 50 -10.23 -8.74 5.89
N LEU A 51 -9.76 -9.45 6.91
CA LEU A 51 -9.08 -10.73 6.74
C LEU A 51 -9.98 -11.77 6.06
N TRP A 52 -11.25 -11.84 6.48
CA TRP A 52 -12.21 -12.79 5.93
C TRP A 52 -12.61 -12.47 4.49
N LEU A 53 -12.96 -11.21 4.19
CA LEU A 53 -13.50 -10.80 2.89
C LEU A 53 -12.41 -10.51 1.85
N LEU A 54 -11.22 -10.10 2.27
CA LEU A 54 -10.19 -9.58 1.35
C LEU A 54 -8.84 -10.29 1.54
N GLY A 55 -8.39 -10.44 2.79
CA GLY A 55 -7.04 -10.92 3.11
C GLY A 55 -6.78 -12.38 2.74
N TYR A 56 -7.65 -13.33 3.09
CA TYR A 56 -7.34 -14.75 2.90
C TYR A 56 -7.51 -15.26 1.46
N HIS A 57 -8.33 -14.58 0.64
CA HIS A 57 -8.68 -15.06 -0.70
C HIS A 57 -7.46 -15.26 -1.61
N HIS A 58 -6.51 -14.31 -1.62
CA HIS A 58 -5.34 -14.39 -2.49
C HIS A 58 -4.34 -15.46 -2.04
N VAL A 59 -4.20 -15.68 -0.73
CA VAL A 59 -3.37 -16.75 -0.15
C VAL A 59 -3.96 -18.11 -0.49
N VAL A 60 -5.26 -18.29 -0.26
CA VAL A 60 -5.98 -19.53 -0.57
C VAL A 60 -5.90 -19.83 -2.06
N ALA A 61 -6.12 -18.85 -2.94
CA ALA A 61 -6.01 -19.03 -4.39
C ALA A 61 -4.59 -19.46 -4.81
N THR A 62 -3.55 -18.86 -4.21
CA THR A 62 -2.15 -19.18 -4.52
C THR A 62 -1.81 -20.61 -4.12
N TYR A 63 -2.09 -21.01 -2.88
CA TYR A 63 -1.81 -22.36 -2.42
C TYR A 63 -2.67 -23.40 -3.13
N THR A 64 -3.94 -23.09 -3.44
CA THR A 64 -4.80 -23.98 -4.23
C THR A 64 -4.17 -24.23 -5.59
N ARG A 65 -3.73 -23.19 -6.32
CA ARG A 65 -3.05 -23.37 -7.61
C ARG A 65 -1.76 -24.17 -7.50
N LEU A 66 -0.93 -23.90 -6.50
CA LEU A 66 0.37 -24.57 -6.33
C LEU A 66 0.25 -26.04 -5.89
N LEU A 67 -0.77 -26.39 -5.10
CA LEU A 67 -0.95 -27.74 -4.58
C LEU A 67 -1.72 -28.66 -5.55
N PHE A 68 -2.67 -28.10 -6.30
CA PHE A 68 -3.58 -28.90 -7.14
C PHE A 68 -3.22 -28.90 -8.63
N ASP A 69 -2.20 -28.15 -9.07
CA ASP A 69 -1.60 -28.31 -10.40
C ASP A 69 -0.25 -29.04 -10.31
N LYS A 70 -0.17 -30.25 -10.89
CA LYS A 70 1.03 -31.10 -10.83
C LYS A 70 2.27 -30.40 -11.38
N LYS A 71 2.11 -29.62 -12.46
CA LYS A 71 3.23 -28.89 -13.06
C LYS A 71 3.74 -27.80 -12.11
N SER A 72 2.83 -26.94 -11.64
CA SER A 72 3.14 -25.89 -10.67
C SER A 72 3.75 -26.44 -9.38
N PHE A 73 3.24 -27.57 -8.88
CA PHE A 73 3.78 -28.22 -7.70
C PHE A 73 5.23 -28.64 -7.91
N LEU A 74 5.53 -29.38 -8.99
CA LEU A 74 6.90 -29.86 -9.23
C LEU A 74 7.90 -28.71 -9.40
N GLU A 75 7.49 -27.64 -10.08
CA GLU A 75 8.30 -26.43 -10.27
C GLU A 75 8.58 -25.68 -8.95
N ASN A 76 7.65 -25.74 -7.99
CA ASN A 76 7.70 -24.94 -6.75
C ASN A 76 7.74 -25.77 -5.47
N HIS A 77 7.95 -27.09 -5.56
CA HIS A 77 7.74 -28.03 -4.45
C HIS A 77 8.56 -27.67 -3.20
N ALA A 78 9.78 -27.19 -3.39
CA ALA A 78 10.63 -26.78 -2.28
C ALA A 78 10.03 -25.60 -1.50
N LEU A 79 9.45 -24.62 -2.20
CA LEU A 79 8.76 -23.50 -1.58
C LEU A 79 7.46 -23.96 -0.92
N VAL A 80 6.71 -24.85 -1.56
CA VAL A 80 5.43 -25.34 -1.02
C VAL A 80 5.63 -26.18 0.25
N VAL A 81 6.65 -27.05 0.27
CA VAL A 81 6.87 -28.01 1.36
C VAL A 81 7.74 -27.43 2.47
N TYR A 82 8.85 -26.76 2.14
CA TYR A 82 9.84 -26.36 3.14
C TYR A 82 9.69 -24.93 3.63
N LEU A 83 9.14 -24.02 2.82
CA LEU A 83 9.06 -22.60 3.22
C LEU A 83 8.18 -22.41 4.45
N PHE A 84 7.01 -23.05 4.49
CA PHE A 84 6.09 -22.92 5.62
C PHE A 84 6.71 -23.38 6.95
N PRO A 85 7.22 -24.62 7.09
CA PRO A 85 7.86 -25.04 8.35
C PRO A 85 9.12 -24.23 8.66
N ALA A 86 9.90 -23.82 7.66
CA ALA A 86 11.07 -22.97 7.88
C ALA A 86 10.68 -21.60 8.45
N VAL A 87 9.67 -20.93 7.86
CA VAL A 87 9.16 -19.65 8.35
C VAL A 87 8.54 -19.80 9.74
N ALA A 88 7.75 -20.84 9.98
CA ALA A 88 7.16 -21.12 11.29
C ALA A 88 8.24 -21.33 12.36
N LEU A 89 9.27 -22.12 12.06
CA LEU A 89 10.40 -22.34 12.95
C LEU A 89 11.17 -21.04 13.19
N THR A 90 11.48 -20.26 12.15
CA THR A 90 12.18 -18.97 12.29
C THR A 90 11.39 -17.99 13.15
N VAL A 91 10.08 -17.87 12.93
CA VAL A 91 9.20 -17.00 13.73
C VAL A 91 9.17 -17.46 15.19
N ALA A 92 9.04 -18.77 15.44
CA ALA A 92 9.08 -19.33 16.79
C ALA A 92 10.42 -19.05 17.49
N LEU A 93 11.55 -19.28 16.80
CA LEU A 93 12.88 -19.03 17.34
C LEU A 93 13.08 -17.53 17.63
N LEU A 94 12.66 -16.62 16.75
CA LEU A 94 12.72 -15.18 17.00
C LEU A 94 11.87 -14.79 18.22
N ALA A 95 10.64 -15.28 18.31
CA ALA A 95 9.75 -14.99 19.43
C ALA A 95 10.31 -15.50 20.76
N MET A 96 10.93 -16.69 20.78
CA MET A 96 11.49 -17.30 22.00
C MET A 96 12.81 -16.67 22.44
N TYR A 97 13.74 -16.42 21.51
CA TYR A 97 15.12 -16.02 21.85
C TYR A 97 15.38 -14.52 21.77
N VAL A 98 14.59 -13.77 20.98
CA VAL A 98 14.73 -12.31 20.83
C VAL A 98 13.53 -11.59 21.45
N GLY A 99 12.35 -12.21 21.39
CA GLY A 99 11.09 -11.70 21.92
C GLY A 99 10.07 -11.43 20.81
N ALA A 100 8.79 -11.50 21.15
CA ALA A 100 7.67 -11.27 20.22
C ALA A 100 7.72 -9.90 19.52
N TRP A 101 8.35 -8.90 20.15
CA TRP A 101 8.54 -7.58 19.54
C TRP A 101 9.31 -7.62 18.22
N SER A 102 10.27 -8.54 18.08
CA SER A 102 11.06 -8.66 16.85
C SER A 102 10.19 -9.09 15.68
N VAL A 103 9.25 -10.03 15.92
CA VAL A 103 8.29 -10.50 14.93
C VAL A 103 7.35 -9.37 14.52
N ALA A 104 6.77 -8.66 15.48
CA ALA A 104 5.89 -7.52 15.22
C ALA A 104 6.61 -6.43 14.42
N THR A 105 7.85 -6.09 14.81
CA THR A 105 8.68 -5.11 14.12
C THR A 105 8.99 -5.50 12.68
N ILE A 106 9.49 -6.72 12.46
CA ILE A 106 9.78 -7.21 11.10
C ILE A 106 8.51 -7.19 10.26
N TYR A 107 7.41 -7.72 10.80
CA TYR A 107 6.13 -7.78 10.11
C TYR A 107 5.67 -6.38 9.67
N VAL A 108 5.69 -5.39 10.55
CA VAL A 108 5.29 -4.02 10.23
C VAL A 108 6.07 -3.44 9.05
N TYR A 109 7.41 -3.47 9.10
CA TYR A 109 8.23 -2.85 8.07
C TYR A 109 8.18 -3.64 6.76
N TRP A 110 8.06 -4.96 6.82
CA TRP A 110 7.87 -5.79 5.63
C TRP A 110 6.50 -5.57 4.99
N GLN A 111 5.43 -5.46 5.78
CA GLN A 111 4.10 -5.15 5.26
C GLN A 111 4.06 -3.77 4.62
N TRP A 112 4.60 -2.75 5.29
CA TRP A 112 4.72 -1.40 4.72
C TRP A 112 5.42 -1.41 3.36
N TRP A 113 6.57 -2.10 3.27
CA TRP A 113 7.32 -2.21 2.01
C TRP A 113 6.54 -2.99 0.96
N HIS A 114 5.94 -4.12 1.32
CA HIS A 114 5.13 -4.95 0.44
C HIS A 114 3.96 -4.16 -0.16
N TYR A 115 3.21 -3.45 0.67
CA TYR A 115 2.06 -2.62 0.26
C TYR A 115 2.50 -1.52 -0.71
N THR A 116 3.63 -0.87 -0.42
CA THR A 116 4.18 0.18 -1.26
C THR A 116 4.60 -0.37 -2.63
N ARG A 117 5.27 -1.54 -2.63
CA ARG A 117 5.75 -2.21 -3.84
C ARG A 117 4.62 -2.71 -4.73
N GLN A 118 3.59 -3.29 -4.15
CA GLN A 118 2.41 -3.72 -4.90
C GLN A 118 1.69 -2.54 -5.51
N SER A 119 1.49 -1.48 -4.73
CA SER A 119 0.87 -0.26 -5.24
C SER A 119 1.70 0.36 -6.38
N GLU A 120 3.03 0.32 -6.31
CA GLU A 120 3.88 0.73 -7.44
C GLU A 120 3.65 -0.15 -8.68
N GLY A 121 3.47 -1.46 -8.49
CA GLY A 121 3.13 -2.39 -9.58
C GLY A 121 1.84 -2.02 -10.29
N ILE A 122 0.79 -1.69 -9.53
CA ILE A 122 -0.50 -1.23 -10.08
C ILE A 122 -0.36 0.12 -10.78
N SER A 123 0.38 1.07 -10.19
CA SER A 123 0.70 2.35 -10.81
C SER A 123 1.42 2.17 -12.16
N LYS A 124 2.35 1.21 -12.25
CA LYS A 124 3.02 0.83 -13.50
C LYS A 124 2.07 0.20 -14.51
N ALA A 125 1.08 -0.58 -14.06
CA ALA A 125 0.05 -1.12 -14.95
C ALA A 125 -0.82 -0.01 -15.57
N TYR A 126 -1.24 0.98 -14.77
CA TYR A 126 -1.90 2.19 -15.29
C TYR A 126 -1.02 2.95 -16.28
N ALA A 127 0.25 3.18 -15.92
CA ALA A 127 1.22 3.84 -16.79
C ALA A 127 1.42 3.09 -18.12
N GLY A 128 1.48 1.76 -18.08
CA GLY A 128 1.64 0.91 -19.27
C GLY A 128 0.42 0.94 -20.20
N LYS A 129 -0.79 1.19 -19.66
CA LYS A 129 -2.01 1.34 -20.45
C LYS A 129 -2.26 2.75 -20.95
N ALA A 130 -1.57 3.75 -20.40
CA ALA A 130 -1.67 5.15 -20.80
C ALA A 130 -0.84 5.44 -22.07
N THR A 131 -1.12 4.73 -23.17
CA THR A 131 -0.46 4.93 -24.46
C THR A 131 -0.70 6.36 -24.97
N ASP A 132 0.33 6.98 -25.55
CA ASP A 132 0.31 8.36 -26.06
C ASP A 132 0.08 9.46 -25.00
N LYS A 133 0.24 9.12 -23.71
CA LYS A 133 0.16 10.08 -22.59
C LYS A 133 1.53 10.48 -22.07
N GLU A 134 1.60 11.68 -21.49
CA GLU A 134 2.80 12.20 -20.84
C GLU A 134 2.71 11.93 -19.34
N LEU A 135 3.66 11.13 -18.83
CA LEU A 135 3.71 10.72 -17.42
C LEU A 135 4.73 11.52 -16.59
N GLY A 136 5.43 12.46 -17.22
CA GLY A 136 6.52 13.22 -16.58
C GLY A 136 7.85 12.46 -16.52
N ASN A 137 8.82 13.03 -15.81
CA ASN A 137 10.14 12.45 -15.63
C ASN A 137 10.05 11.17 -14.77
N PRO A 138 10.61 10.03 -15.23
CA PRO A 138 10.47 8.76 -14.53
C PRO A 138 11.12 8.75 -13.14
N TYR A 139 12.18 9.53 -12.92
CA TYR A 139 12.87 9.64 -11.64
C TYR A 139 12.05 10.46 -10.64
N ILE A 140 11.56 11.63 -11.05
CA ILE A 140 10.71 12.49 -10.20
C ILE A 140 9.45 11.73 -9.81
N ARG A 141 8.78 11.13 -10.80
CA ARG A 141 7.56 10.34 -10.60
C ARG A 141 7.77 9.21 -9.61
N ARG A 142 8.86 8.43 -9.75
CA ARG A 142 9.15 7.32 -8.84
C ARG A 142 9.55 7.83 -7.45
N ALA A 143 10.37 8.86 -7.36
CA ALA A 143 10.76 9.46 -6.08
C ALA A 143 9.53 10.00 -5.34
N ALA A 144 8.66 10.75 -6.02
CA ALA A 144 7.40 11.25 -5.47
C ALA A 144 6.48 10.11 -5.01
N PHE A 145 6.39 9.02 -5.78
CA PHE A 145 5.59 7.84 -5.42
C PHE A 145 5.98 7.26 -4.06
N TYR A 146 7.28 7.12 -3.79
CA TYR A 146 7.76 6.57 -2.51
C TYR A 146 7.86 7.61 -1.39
N ALA A 147 7.88 8.91 -1.70
CA ALA A 147 8.10 9.96 -0.72
C ALA A 147 7.03 9.99 0.38
N VAL A 148 5.75 9.83 0.03
CA VAL A 148 4.65 9.82 1.00
C VAL A 148 4.68 8.58 1.90
N PRO A 149 4.80 7.33 1.38
CA PRO A 149 4.99 6.14 2.22
C PRO A 149 6.21 6.21 3.14
N VAL A 150 7.34 6.72 2.66
CA VAL A 150 8.58 6.86 3.44
C VAL A 150 8.39 7.89 4.55
N THR A 151 7.85 9.06 4.24
CA THR A 151 7.56 10.08 5.26
C THR A 151 6.54 9.57 6.27
N GLY A 152 5.52 8.81 5.83
CA GLY A 152 4.55 8.17 6.71
C GLY A 152 5.21 7.20 7.70
N ILE A 153 6.03 6.26 7.25
CA ILE A 153 6.67 5.30 8.17
C ILE A 153 7.69 5.97 9.10
N LEU A 154 8.38 7.02 8.64
CA LEU A 154 9.26 7.83 9.49
C LEU A 154 8.47 8.59 10.56
N THR A 155 7.32 9.17 10.18
CA THR A 155 6.41 9.87 11.10
C THR A 155 5.88 8.90 12.16
N LEU A 156 5.46 7.69 11.76
CA LEU A 156 5.05 6.65 12.69
C LEU A 156 6.17 6.23 13.64
N SER A 157 7.39 6.12 13.13
CA SER A 157 8.57 5.70 13.90
C SER A 157 9.08 6.79 14.85
N ASN A 158 8.63 8.03 14.69
CA ASN A 158 8.88 9.16 15.59
C ASN A 158 7.84 9.25 16.72
N ARG A 159 6.71 8.51 16.63
CA ARG A 159 5.65 8.49 17.65
C ARG A 159 5.78 7.29 18.57
N PRO A 160 5.77 7.47 19.90
CA PRO A 160 5.84 6.34 20.82
C PRO A 160 4.64 5.40 20.61
N SER A 161 4.90 4.13 20.29
CA SER A 161 3.91 3.05 20.39
C SER A 161 4.53 1.87 21.12
N ALA A 162 3.85 1.38 22.15
CA ALA A 162 4.30 0.20 22.91
C ALA A 162 3.90 -1.11 22.22
N GLU A 163 2.83 -1.08 21.40
CA GLU A 163 2.21 -2.28 20.87
C GLU A 163 1.78 -2.14 19.40
N PHE A 164 1.76 -3.28 18.72
CA PHE A 164 1.19 -3.47 17.39
C PHE A 164 0.47 -4.81 17.35
N LEU A 165 -0.82 -4.82 16.99
CA LEU A 165 -1.69 -6.00 16.99
C LEU A 165 -1.60 -6.80 18.31
N PHE A 166 -1.67 -6.10 19.44
CA PHE A 166 -1.59 -6.69 20.80
C PHE A 166 -0.26 -7.40 21.12
N LEU A 167 0.78 -7.19 20.30
CA LEU A 167 2.13 -7.63 20.56
C LEU A 167 3.01 -6.43 20.93
N PRO A 168 3.99 -6.60 21.83
CA PRO A 168 5.02 -5.61 22.05
C PRO A 168 5.65 -5.21 20.71
N PHE A 169 6.00 -3.95 20.52
CA PHE A 169 6.56 -3.46 19.25
C PHE A 169 7.71 -2.50 19.52
N ARG A 170 8.75 -2.57 18.69
CA ARG A 170 9.84 -1.58 18.70
C ARG A 170 9.98 -0.94 17.33
N GLN A 171 9.87 0.38 17.32
CA GLN A 171 10.09 1.20 16.15
C GLN A 171 11.57 1.52 15.99
N LEU A 172 11.96 1.90 14.78
CA LEU A 172 13.24 2.56 14.54
C LEU A 172 13.18 3.96 15.16
N PRO A 173 14.11 4.35 16.04
CA PRO A 173 14.07 5.69 16.61
C PRO A 173 14.34 6.74 15.52
N VAL A 174 13.37 7.62 15.28
CA VAL A 174 13.46 8.72 14.31
C VAL A 174 13.27 10.05 15.04
N SER A 175 14.17 11.01 14.82
CA SER A 175 14.05 12.35 15.40
C SER A 175 13.12 13.25 14.59
N ASP A 176 12.58 14.28 15.25
CA ASP A 176 11.70 15.28 14.61
C ASP A 176 12.39 15.96 13.41
N GLY A 177 13.71 16.16 13.49
CA GLY A 177 14.51 16.72 12.41
C GLY A 177 14.50 15.85 11.15
N VAL A 178 14.56 14.52 11.30
CA VAL A 178 14.48 13.58 10.16
C VAL A 178 13.08 13.58 9.55
N VAL A 179 12.03 13.58 10.38
CA VAL A 179 10.63 13.66 9.90
C VAL A 179 10.38 14.97 9.16
N THR A 180 10.87 16.09 9.70
CA THR A 180 10.75 17.42 9.08
C THR A 180 11.47 17.45 7.73
N ALA A 181 12.70 16.97 7.66
CA ALA A 181 13.46 16.90 6.41
C ALA A 181 12.76 16.02 5.36
N ALA A 182 12.27 14.83 5.76
CA ALA A 182 11.52 13.94 4.88
C ALA A 182 10.22 14.58 4.37
N SER A 183 9.51 15.32 5.23
CA SER A 183 8.30 16.07 4.87
C SER A 183 8.59 17.17 3.85
N VAL A 184 9.66 17.95 4.05
CA VAL A 184 10.09 18.99 3.10
C VAL A 184 10.44 18.38 1.74
N VAL A 185 11.22 17.31 1.72
CA VAL A 185 11.58 16.58 0.49
C VAL A 185 10.32 16.04 -0.21
N THR A 186 9.37 15.51 0.56
CA THR A 186 8.10 15.01 0.02
C THR A 186 7.29 16.13 -0.63
N VAL A 187 7.13 17.27 0.03
CA VAL A 187 6.42 18.43 -0.54
C VAL A 187 7.10 18.92 -1.83
N ALA A 188 8.43 18.98 -1.85
CA ALA A 188 9.17 19.36 -3.05
C ALA A 188 8.95 18.38 -4.22
N LEU A 189 9.07 17.07 -3.98
CA LEU A 189 8.87 16.03 -4.99
C LEU A 189 7.43 15.99 -5.51
N LEU A 190 6.44 16.12 -4.62
CA LEU A 190 5.03 16.20 -5.01
C LEU A 190 4.75 17.44 -5.83
N THR A 191 5.32 18.60 -5.46
CA THR A 191 5.18 19.84 -6.23
C THR A 191 5.74 19.68 -7.64
N MET A 192 6.96 19.11 -7.76
CA MET A 192 7.57 18.82 -9.06
C MET A 192 6.70 17.88 -9.89
N TRP A 193 6.18 16.80 -9.30
CA TRP A 193 5.30 15.86 -9.97
C TRP A 193 3.98 16.50 -10.43
N VAL A 194 3.34 17.32 -9.59
CA VAL A 194 2.11 18.06 -9.93
C VAL A 194 2.35 19.02 -11.08
N VAL A 195 3.47 19.74 -11.10
CA VAL A 195 3.84 20.62 -12.22
C VAL A 195 3.93 19.84 -13.53
N GLU A 196 4.48 18.63 -13.52
CA GLU A 196 4.51 17.75 -14.70
C GLU A 196 3.10 17.33 -15.14
N GLN A 197 2.22 16.99 -14.19
CA GLN A 197 0.83 16.63 -14.51
C GLN A 197 0.05 17.82 -15.09
N ILE A 198 0.26 19.04 -14.57
CA ILE A 198 -0.35 20.26 -15.11
C ILE A 198 0.15 20.53 -16.52
N LYS A 199 1.45 20.34 -16.81
CA LYS A 199 2.01 20.46 -18.17
C LYS A 199 1.34 19.47 -19.11
N ALA A 200 1.24 18.19 -18.72
CA ALA A 200 0.59 17.15 -19.51
C ALA A 200 -0.90 17.45 -19.77
N TYR A 201 -1.60 18.00 -18.77
CA TYR A 201 -3.00 18.43 -18.90
C TYR A 201 -3.16 19.54 -19.94
N ARG A 202 -2.32 20.57 -19.90
CA ARG A 202 -2.38 21.72 -20.83
C ARG A 202 -2.21 21.31 -22.29
N VAL A 203 -1.47 20.24 -22.56
CA VAL A 203 -1.26 19.71 -23.92
C VAL A 203 -2.19 18.55 -24.28
N GLY A 204 -3.20 18.26 -23.44
CA GLY A 204 -4.19 17.20 -23.69
C GLY A 204 -3.67 15.76 -23.53
N LYS A 205 -2.48 15.58 -22.94
CA LYS A 205 -1.81 14.29 -22.79
C LYS A 205 -1.75 13.77 -21.36
N LEU A 206 -2.58 14.30 -20.46
CA LEU A 206 -2.70 13.76 -19.10
C LEU A 206 -3.22 12.32 -19.11
N ALA A 207 -2.54 11.43 -18.39
CA ALA A 207 -3.01 10.08 -18.09
C ALA A 207 -3.93 10.10 -16.86
N VAL A 208 -5.20 10.45 -17.05
CA VAL A 208 -6.14 10.67 -15.94
C VAL A 208 -6.25 9.47 -14.98
N PRO A 209 -6.45 8.22 -15.44
CA PRO A 209 -6.55 7.06 -14.53
C PRO A 209 -5.26 6.82 -13.72
N TYR A 210 -4.09 6.98 -14.36
CA TYR A 210 -2.80 6.91 -13.69
C TYR A 210 -2.67 7.96 -12.58
N VAL A 211 -2.98 9.22 -12.90
CA VAL A 211 -2.90 10.33 -11.93
C VAL A 211 -3.87 10.12 -10.78
N ALA A 212 -5.10 9.68 -11.07
CA ALA A 212 -6.09 9.37 -10.06
C ALA A 212 -5.61 8.26 -9.11
N TYR A 213 -5.02 7.19 -9.64
CA TYR A 213 -4.45 6.12 -8.82
C TYR A 213 -3.30 6.61 -7.93
N VAL A 214 -2.40 7.44 -8.46
CA VAL A 214 -1.28 8.00 -7.69
C VAL A 214 -1.78 8.93 -6.57
N ILE A 215 -2.80 9.75 -6.83
CA ILE A 215 -3.43 10.59 -5.80
C ILE A 215 -4.09 9.73 -4.73
N SER A 216 -4.79 8.66 -5.12
CA SER A 216 -5.37 7.68 -4.20
C SER A 216 -4.30 7.07 -3.29
N HIS A 217 -3.18 6.62 -3.86
CA HIS A 217 -2.03 6.12 -3.11
C HIS A 217 -1.51 7.14 -2.10
N PHE A 218 -1.27 8.39 -2.52
CA PHE A 218 -0.81 9.44 -1.61
C PHE A 218 -1.81 9.71 -0.49
N THR A 219 -3.09 9.71 -0.81
CA THR A 219 -4.15 10.01 0.15
C THR A 219 -4.25 8.92 1.21
N VAL A 220 -4.24 7.64 0.81
CA VAL A 220 -4.30 6.52 1.76
C VAL A 220 -3.08 6.53 2.68
N TYR A 221 -1.86 6.66 2.15
CA TYR A 221 -0.65 6.69 2.97
C TYR A 221 -0.56 7.93 3.87
N TYR A 222 -0.95 9.10 3.36
CA TYR A 222 -0.99 10.33 4.15
C TYR A 222 -1.97 10.18 5.32
N VAL A 223 -3.20 9.75 5.04
CA VAL A 223 -4.20 9.61 6.11
C VAL A 223 -3.77 8.54 7.11
N ALA A 224 -3.38 7.36 6.63
CA ALA A 224 -3.06 6.24 7.49
C ALA A 224 -1.82 6.46 8.36
N TYR A 225 -0.73 6.97 7.79
CA TYR A 225 0.57 6.99 8.47
C TYR A 225 1.04 8.37 8.89
N ILE A 226 0.39 9.44 8.43
CA ILE A 226 0.69 10.81 8.85
C ILE A 226 -0.47 11.39 9.66
N HIS A 227 -1.73 11.19 9.26
CA HIS A 227 -2.87 11.81 9.95
C HIS A 227 -3.36 11.01 11.16
N LEU A 228 -3.61 9.70 11.00
CA LEU A 228 -4.04 8.87 12.12
C LEU A 228 -2.90 8.70 13.12
N GLU A 229 -3.17 9.01 14.39
CA GLU A 229 -2.16 8.98 15.46
C GLU A 229 -1.87 7.54 15.90
N ASN A 230 -2.90 6.70 15.98
CA ASN A 230 -2.77 5.31 16.39
C ASN A 230 -2.24 4.44 15.25
N PHE A 231 -1.12 3.79 15.52
CA PHE A 231 -0.42 2.93 14.57
C PHE A 231 -1.30 1.81 14.00
N ASN A 232 -2.08 1.14 14.86
CA ASN A 232 -2.90 0.00 14.45
C ASN A 232 -4.02 0.43 13.49
N TYR A 233 -4.61 1.60 13.73
CA TYR A 233 -5.71 2.11 12.90
C TYR A 233 -5.21 2.56 11.53
N GLY A 234 -4.06 3.22 11.49
CA GLY A 234 -3.35 3.55 10.26
C GLY A 234 -3.00 2.29 9.46
N TRP A 235 -2.37 1.32 10.10
CA TRP A 235 -2.04 0.05 9.47
C TRP A 235 -3.28 -0.67 8.93
N LEU A 236 -4.37 -0.73 9.70
CA LEU A 236 -5.64 -1.36 9.28
C LEU A 236 -6.21 -0.69 8.03
N ALA A 237 -6.19 0.64 7.95
CA ALA A 237 -6.64 1.36 6.76
C ALA A 237 -5.80 0.99 5.52
N VAL A 238 -4.47 0.97 5.62
CA VAL A 238 -3.62 0.54 4.48
C VAL A 238 -3.85 -0.94 4.15
N ASN A 239 -4.04 -1.79 5.16
CA ASN A 239 -4.28 -3.22 5.01
C ASN A 239 -5.56 -3.50 4.20
N ILE A 240 -6.68 -2.88 4.58
CA ILE A 240 -7.96 -2.97 3.85
C ILE A 240 -7.79 -2.52 2.40
N TRP A 241 -7.18 -1.35 2.19
CA TRP A 241 -6.96 -0.83 0.84
C TRP A 241 -6.09 -1.76 0.01
N HIS A 242 -5.05 -2.35 0.60
CA HIS A 242 -4.14 -3.27 -0.05
C HIS A 242 -4.81 -4.60 -0.38
N ASN A 243 -5.48 -5.24 0.58
CA ASN A 243 -6.13 -6.53 0.37
C ASN A 243 -7.21 -6.45 -0.70
N ALA A 244 -7.97 -5.35 -0.71
CA ALA A 244 -8.98 -5.10 -1.72
C ALA A 244 -8.41 -4.96 -3.15
N GLN A 245 -7.10 -4.71 -3.31
CA GLN A 245 -6.47 -4.67 -4.64
C GLN A 245 -6.26 -6.06 -5.25
N TYR A 246 -6.36 -7.14 -4.46
CA TYR A 246 -6.17 -8.51 -4.92
C TYR A 246 -7.46 -9.19 -5.41
N VAL A 247 -8.62 -8.63 -5.05
CA VAL A 247 -9.96 -9.19 -5.33
C VAL A 247 -10.54 -8.54 -6.59
#